data_AF-A0ABD5XUD9-F1
#
_entry.id   AF-A0ABD5XUD9-F1
#
_cell.length_a   1.000
_cell.length_b   1.000
_cell.length_c   1.000
_cell.angle_alpha   90.00
_cell.angle_beta   90.00
_cell.angle_gamma   90.00
#
_symmetry.space_group_name_H-M   'P 1'
#
loop_
_entity.id
_entity.type
_entity.pdbx_description
1 polymer ?
#
loop_
_entity_poly.entity_id
_entity_poly.type
_entity_poly.pdbx_seq_one_letter_code
_entity_poly.pdbx_strand_id
1 'polypeptide(L)' 'MSDDDADAAEAGGINEAVAAFLAGADDVYDEYDKGYVDADAALSVLATRIDDLRAAAAGDDPAEGDGGE' A
#
# COMPACT_ATOMS: atom_id res chain seq x y z
N MET A 1 10.72 -27.33 -0.36
CA MET A 1 10.21 -26.01 -0.76
C MET A 1 10.25 -26.01 -2.26
N SER A 2 9.08 -26.11 -2.88
CA SER A 2 8.95 -25.96 -4.33
C SER A 2 8.96 -24.47 -4.65
N ASP A 3 9.51 -24.08 -5.80
CA ASP A 3 9.41 -22.69 -6.32
C ASP A 3 7.96 -22.16 -6.33
N ASP A 4 6.96 -23.06 -6.40
CA ASP A 4 5.52 -22.75 -6.37
C ASP A 4 5.04 -22.08 -5.07
N ASP A 5 5.64 -22.40 -3.91
CA ASP A 5 5.28 -21.77 -2.62
C ASP A 5 5.83 -20.34 -2.49
N ALA A 6 6.89 -19.99 -3.24
CA ALA A 6 7.48 -18.65 -3.22
C ALA A 6 6.66 -17.64 -4.05
N ASP A 7 6.11 -18.09 -5.18
CA ASP A 7 5.21 -17.29 -6.04
C ASP A 7 3.86 -17.03 -5.34
N ALA A 8 3.33 -18.02 -4.62
CA ALA A 8 2.13 -17.84 -3.78
C ALA A 8 2.35 -16.89 -2.59
N ALA A 9 3.57 -16.84 -2.04
CA ALA A 9 3.91 -15.89 -0.97
C ALA A 9 4.04 -14.45 -1.48
N GLU A 10 4.57 -14.26 -2.69
CA GLU A 10 4.65 -12.96 -3.38
C GLU A 10 3.25 -12.45 -3.78
N ALA A 11 2.41 -13.34 -4.32
CA ALA A 11 0.99 -13.09 -4.52
C ALA A 11 0.26 -12.79 -3.19
N GLY A 12 0.65 -13.44 -2.09
CA GLY A 12 0.11 -13.16 -0.75
C GLY A 12 0.41 -11.75 -0.27
N GLY A 13 1.65 -11.29 -0.46
CA GLY A 13 2.10 -9.94 -0.10
C GLY A 13 1.37 -8.84 -0.88
N ILE A 14 1.21 -9.00 -2.20
CA ILE A 14 0.44 -8.03 -2.99
C ILE A 14 -1.05 -8.02 -2.64
N ASN A 15 -1.66 -9.17 -2.35
CA ASN A 15 -3.05 -9.21 -1.91
C ASN A 15 -3.25 -8.52 -0.55
N GLU A 16 -2.30 -8.65 0.37
CA GLU A 16 -2.31 -7.92 1.65
C GLU A 16 -2.14 -6.42 1.45
N ALA A 17 -1.20 -5.99 0.59
CA ALA A 17 -1.01 -4.59 0.24
C ALA A 17 -2.25 -3.97 -0.42
N VAL A 18 -2.91 -4.70 -1.33
CA VAL A 18 -4.18 -4.28 -1.94
C VAL A 18 -5.27 -4.14 -0.87
N ALA A 19 -5.40 -5.10 0.04
CA ALA A 19 -6.39 -5.02 1.11
C ALA A 19 -6.15 -3.81 2.03
N ALA A 20 -4.88 -3.55 2.39
CA ALA A 20 -4.50 -2.39 3.18
C ALA A 20 -4.77 -1.06 2.45
N PHE A 21 -4.50 -1.01 1.14
CA PHE A 21 -4.83 0.14 0.31
C PHE A 21 -6.34 0.41 0.29
N LEU A 22 -7.16 -0.60 0.03
CA LEU A 22 -8.62 -0.45 -0.06
C LEU A 22 -9.23 0.01 1.26
N ALA A 23 -8.85 -0.61 2.39
CA ALA A 23 -9.32 -0.19 3.71
C ALA A 23 -8.92 1.26 4.01
N GLY A 24 -7.67 1.63 3.69
CA GLY A 24 -7.20 2.99 3.86
C GLY A 24 -7.87 4.02 2.95
N ALA A 25 -8.23 3.63 1.74
CA ALA A 25 -8.94 4.50 0.80
C ALA A 25 -10.38 4.74 1.26
N ASP A 26 -11.06 3.71 1.77
CA ASP A 26 -12.40 3.84 2.36
C ASP A 26 -12.37 4.78 3.56
N ASP A 27 -11.39 4.65 4.46
CA ASP A 27 -11.24 5.55 5.61
C ASP A 27 -11.08 7.01 5.17
N VAL A 28 -10.17 7.29 4.22
CA VAL A 28 -9.93 8.67 3.73
C VAL A 28 -11.19 9.23 3.05
N TYR A 29 -11.91 8.40 2.30
CA TYR A 29 -13.17 8.81 1.67
C TYR A 29 -14.21 9.18 2.74
N ASP A 30 -14.33 8.36 3.78
CA ASP A 30 -15.23 8.58 4.90
C ASP A 30 -14.89 9.86 5.66
N GLU A 31 -13.61 10.14 5.90
CA GLU A 31 -13.17 11.36 6.59
C GLU A 31 -13.39 12.60 5.72
N TYR A 32 -13.18 12.52 4.40
CA TYR A 32 -13.49 13.59 3.45
C TYR A 32 -15.00 13.86 3.37
N ASP A 33 -15.83 12.82 3.25
CA ASP A 33 -17.31 12.95 3.19
C ASP A 33 -17.87 13.59 4.47
N LYS A 34 -17.30 13.24 5.64
CA LYS A 34 -17.63 13.86 6.93
C LYS A 34 -17.10 15.30 7.05
N GLY A 35 -16.27 15.77 6.12
CA GLY A 35 -15.66 17.10 6.12
C GLY A 35 -14.54 17.25 7.16
N TYR A 36 -13.93 16.15 7.61
CA TYR A 36 -12.80 16.17 8.54
C TYR A 36 -11.46 16.46 7.85
N VAL A 37 -11.39 16.22 6.53
CA VAL A 37 -10.19 16.40 5.72
C VAL A 37 -10.56 17.18 4.47
N ASP A 38 -9.71 18.13 4.07
CA ASP A 38 -9.87 18.82 2.79
C ASP A 38 -9.42 17.93 1.62
N ALA A 39 -9.88 18.27 0.42
CA ALA A 39 -9.58 17.51 -0.80
C ALA A 39 -8.06 17.34 -1.03
N ASP A 40 -7.27 18.40 -0.82
CA ASP A 40 -5.82 18.34 -1.01
C ASP A 40 -5.14 17.38 -0.02
N ALA A 41 -5.61 17.36 1.23
CA ALA A 41 -5.07 16.45 2.24
C ALA A 41 -5.51 15.00 1.98
N ALA A 42 -6.76 14.76 1.58
CA ALA A 42 -7.23 13.44 1.14
C ALA A 42 -6.42 12.91 -0.06
N LEU A 43 -6.18 13.75 -1.07
CA LEU A 43 -5.36 13.41 -2.24
C LEU A 43 -3.91 13.11 -1.87
N SER A 44 -3.33 13.87 -0.93
CA SER A 44 -1.96 13.61 -0.44
C SER A 44 -1.85 12.25 0.23
N VAL A 45 -2.83 11.86 1.05
CA VAL A 45 -2.81 10.55 1.73
C VAL A 45 -2.99 9.41 0.72
N LEU A 46 -3.91 9.56 -0.22
CA LEU A 46 -4.13 8.56 -1.27
C LEU A 46 -2.90 8.41 -2.17
N ALA A 47 -2.20 9.50 -2.48
CA ALA A 47 -0.96 9.45 -3.28
C ALA A 47 0.10 8.59 -2.58
N THR A 48 0.36 8.82 -1.29
CA THR A 48 1.30 7.99 -0.51
C THR A 48 0.91 6.52 -0.54
N ARG A 49 -0.37 6.20 -0.29
CA ARG A 49 -0.85 4.81 -0.28
C ARG A 49 -0.74 4.13 -1.65
N ILE A 50 -0.91 4.88 -2.75
CA ILE A 50 -0.71 4.38 -4.11
C ILE A 50 0.77 4.03 -4.33
N ASP A 51 1.68 4.86 -3.82
CA ASP A 51 3.12 4.60 -3.95
C ASP A 51 3.53 3.37 -3.11
N ASP A 52 2.98 3.20 -1.90
CA ASP A 52 3.18 1.99 -1.09
C ASP A 52 2.70 0.73 -1.82
N LEU A 53 1.51 0.80 -2.43
CA LEU A 53 0.96 -0.31 -3.22
C LEU A 53 1.83 -0.62 -4.46
N ARG A 54 2.37 0.41 -5.12
CA ARG A 54 3.28 0.24 -6.26
C ARG A 54 4.60 -0.39 -5.86
N ALA A 55 5.15 -0.02 -4.71
CA ALA A 55 6.37 -0.63 -4.17
C ALA A 55 6.14 -2.13 -3.91
N ALA A 56 5.05 -2.47 -3.22
CA ALA A 56 4.66 -3.86 -3.00
C ALA A 56 4.45 -4.64 -4.31
N ALA A 57 3.82 -4.02 -5.32
CA ALA A 57 3.61 -4.64 -6.62
C ALA A 57 4.89 -4.81 -7.46
N ALA A 58 5.91 -4.01 -7.19
CA ALA A 58 7.22 -4.14 -7.82
C ALA A 58 8.11 -5.20 -7.13
N GLY A 59 7.63 -5.80 -6.02
CA GLY A 59 8.44 -6.63 -5.14
C GLY A 59 9.51 -5.82 -4.39
N ASP A 60 9.41 -4.50 -4.40
CA ASP A 60 10.29 -3.58 -3.68
C ASP A 60 9.74 -3.50 -2.25
N ASP A 61 10.18 -4.44 -1.41
CA ASP A 61 9.81 -4.43 0.00
C ASP A 61 10.40 -3.14 0.63
N PRO A 62 9.56 -2.19 1.09
CA PRO A 62 10.06 -0.90 1.59
C PRO A 62 10.83 -1.03 2.92
N ALA A 63 11.06 -2.26 3.44
CA ALA A 63 11.86 -2.50 4.62
C ALA A 63 13.39 -2.62 4.37
N GLU A 64 13.88 -2.75 3.13
CA GLU A 64 15.31 -2.90 2.81
C GLU A 64 15.95 -1.56 2.38
N GLY A 65 15.70 -0.50 3.15
CA GLY A 65 16.15 0.86 2.88
C GLY A 65 17.11 1.45 3.93
N ASP A 66 18.08 0.69 4.46
CA ASP A 66 19.26 1.27 5.13
C ASP A 66 20.42 0.26 5.20
N GLY A 67 21.24 0.25 4.15
CA GLY A 67 22.49 -0.51 4.07
C GLY A 67 23.56 0.29 3.34
N GLY A 68 23.68 1.57 3.67
CA GLY A 68 24.67 2.48 3.09
C GLY A 68 26.03 2.40 3.81
N GLU A 69 26.98 1.75 3.13
CA GLU A 69 28.46 1.88 3.14
C GLU A 69 29.26 1.75 4.46
#